data_AF-A0A3A8ZBN7-F1
#
_entry.id   AF-A0A3A8ZBN7-F1
#
_cell.length_a   1.000
_cell.length_b   1.000
_cell.length_c   1.000
_cell.angle_alpha   90.00
_cell.angle_beta   90.00
_cell.angle_gamma   90.00
#
_symmetry.space_group_name_H-M   'P 1'
#
loop_
_entity.id
_entity.type
_entity.pdbx_description
1 polymer ?
#
loop_
_entity_poly.entity_id
_entity_poly.type
_entity_poly.pdbx_seq_one_letter_code
_entity_poly.pdbx_strand_id
1 'polypeptide(L)'
;MYNDELVTSFLRKEGRYPPDEPEKPFGLSVELEKGQLLLSGTAADLIGLADLLVSLALSGAPRGQHWHIDDLDLMDSDSQISELILLRK
;
A
#
# COMPACT_ATOMS: atom_id res chain seq x y z
N MET A 1 -18.41 -11.18 -2.82
CA MET A 1 -18.94 -9.86 -2.41
C MET A 1 -17.74 -8.94 -2.43
N TYR A 2 -17.47 -8.35 -3.59
CA TYR A 2 -16.26 -7.55 -3.85
C TYR A 2 -16.57 -6.10 -3.50
N ASN A 3 -15.61 -5.40 -2.90
CA ASN A 3 -15.75 -4.00 -2.50
C ASN A 3 -16.16 -3.12 -3.67
N ASP A 4 -17.32 -2.46 -3.56
CA ASP A 4 -17.86 -1.67 -4.66
C ASP A 4 -17.29 -0.24 -4.75
N GLU A 5 -16.53 0.27 -3.77
CA GLU A 5 -15.74 1.51 -3.94
C GLU A 5 -14.43 1.44 -3.15
N LEU A 6 -13.31 1.18 -3.84
CA LEU A 6 -11.95 1.35 -3.29
C LEU A 6 -11.73 2.81 -2.86
N VAL A 7 -10.83 3.07 -1.90
CA VAL A 7 -10.40 4.41 -1.47
C VAL A 7 -10.00 5.25 -2.69
N THR A 8 -9.29 4.67 -3.66
CA THR A 8 -9.00 5.33 -4.94
C THR A 8 -10.26 5.78 -5.67
N SER A 9 -11.24 4.90 -5.84
CA SER A 9 -12.51 5.20 -6.52
C SER A 9 -13.29 6.29 -5.80
N PHE A 10 -13.36 6.22 -4.47
CA PHE A 10 -13.99 7.23 -3.63
C PHE A 10 -13.32 8.60 -3.78
N LEU A 11 -11.99 8.67 -3.67
CA LEU A 11 -11.24 9.93 -3.76
C LEU A 11 -11.34 10.55 -5.17
N ARG A 12 -11.36 9.74 -6.23
CA ARG A 12 -11.55 10.23 -7.61
C ARG A 12 -12.94 10.81 -7.81
N LYS A 13 -13.98 10.14 -7.32
CA LYS A 13 -15.37 10.62 -7.39
C LYS A 13 -15.58 11.94 -6.67
N GLU A 14 -14.92 12.13 -5.54
CA GLU A 14 -14.95 13.38 -4.76
C GLU A 14 -14.03 14.48 -5.34
N GLY A 15 -13.26 14.21 -6.40
CA GLY A 15 -12.29 15.16 -6.96
C GLY A 15 -11.13 15.47 -6.01
N ARG A 16 -10.83 14.56 -5.08
CA ARG A 16 -9.81 14.70 -4.03
C ARG A 16 -8.59 13.80 -4.24
N TYR A 17 -8.59 13.00 -5.30
CA TYR A 17 -7.44 12.19 -5.66
C TYR A 17 -6.26 13.11 -6.03
N PRO A 18 -5.04 12.86 -5.52
CA PRO A 18 -3.89 13.71 -5.80
C PRO A 18 -3.60 13.78 -7.31
N PRO A 19 -3.15 14.94 -7.81
CA PRO A 19 -2.70 15.05 -9.20
C PRO A 19 -1.47 14.15 -9.43
N ASP A 20 -1.23 13.75 -10.68
CA ASP A 20 -0.09 12.90 -11.04
C ASP A 20 1.22 13.55 -10.57
N GLU A 21 1.93 12.87 -9.66
CA GLU A 21 3.23 13.29 -9.16
C GLU A 21 4.33 12.93 -10.18
N PRO A 22 5.43 13.72 -10.27
CA PRO A 22 6.47 13.49 -11.26
C PRO A 22 7.13 12.12 -11.13
N GLU A 23 7.56 11.56 -12.28
CA GLU A 23 8.28 10.28 -12.45
C GLU A 23 9.53 10.18 -11.55
N LYS A 24 9.33 9.75 -10.31
CA LYS A 24 10.35 9.20 -9.42
C LYS A 24 9.98 7.74 -9.16
N PRO A 25 10.91 6.89 -8.66
CA PRO A 25 10.61 5.47 -8.53
C PRO A 25 9.25 5.30 -7.83
N PHE A 26 8.36 4.60 -8.51
CA PHE A 26 7.00 4.35 -8.06
C PHE A 26 7.06 3.23 -7.02
N GLY A 27 6.27 3.35 -5.94
CA GLY A 27 6.17 2.33 -4.90
C GLY A 27 6.52 2.81 -3.49
N LEU A 28 6.35 1.91 -2.53
CA LEU A 28 6.61 2.12 -1.12
C LEU A 28 8.08 1.88 -0.81
N SER A 29 8.73 2.89 -0.25
CA SER A 29 10.05 2.80 0.35
C SER A 29 9.92 2.47 1.84
N VAL A 30 10.75 1.55 2.31
CA VAL A 30 10.74 1.07 3.69
C VAL A 30 12.14 1.17 4.29
N GLU A 31 12.26 1.91 5.39
CA GLU A 31 13.53 2.16 6.06
C GLU A 31 13.41 1.91 7.57
N LEU A 32 14.52 1.54 8.21
CA LEU A 32 14.59 1.43 9.67
C LEU A 32 15.38 2.62 10.24
N GLU A 33 14.69 3.58 10.83
CA GLU A 33 15.33 4.74 11.47
C GLU A 33 15.12 4.70 12.98
N LYS A 34 16.22 4.65 13.76
CA LYS A 34 16.18 4.71 15.24
C LYS A 34 15.21 3.70 15.89
N GLY A 35 15.11 2.50 15.30
CA GLY A 35 14.21 1.43 15.77
C GLY A 35 12.74 1.61 15.35
N GLN A 36 12.45 2.57 14.47
CA GLN A 36 11.14 2.78 13.87
C GLN A 36 11.18 2.36 12.41
N LEU A 37 10.13 1.70 11.95
CA LEU A 37 9.95 1.40 10.53
C LEU A 37 9.26 2.61 9.90
N LEU A 38 9.98 3.29 9.02
CA LEU A 38 9.48 4.39 8.22
C LEU A 38 9.00 3.84 6.89
N LEU A 39 7.73 4.04 6.60
CA LEU A 39 7.13 3.73 5.31
C LEU A 39 6.86 5.05 4.59
N SER A 40 7.40 5.21 3.38
CA SER A 40 7.27 6.42 2.58
C SER A 40 6.91 6.08 1.14
N GLY A 41 6.33 7.05 0.43
CA GLY A 41 5.88 6.92 -0.96
C GLY A 41 5.14 8.20 -1.37
N THR A 42 4.74 8.28 -2.65
CA THR A 42 3.88 9.37 -3.14
C THR A 42 2.50 9.30 -2.50
N ALA A 43 1.68 10.35 -2.68
CA ALA A 43 0.30 10.30 -2.22
C ALA A 43 -0.48 9.14 -2.88
N ALA A 44 -0.17 8.81 -4.14
CA ALA A 44 -0.78 7.69 -4.86
C ALA A 44 -0.37 6.32 -4.26
N ASP A 45 0.91 6.14 -3.92
CA ASP A 45 1.41 4.88 -3.32
C ASP A 45 0.73 4.61 -1.97
N LEU A 46 0.61 5.65 -1.14
CA LEU A 46 -0.05 5.55 0.17
C LEU A 46 -1.55 5.24 0.05
N ILE A 47 -2.21 5.78 -0.99
CA ILE A 47 -3.60 5.42 -1.30
C ILE A 47 -3.70 3.97 -1.78
N GLY A 48 -2.78 3.53 -2.64
CA GLY A 48 -2.71 2.13 -3.10
C GLY A 48 -2.52 1.15 -1.94
N LEU A 49 -1.67 1.49 -0.97
CA LEU A 49 -1.54 0.72 0.26
C LEU A 49 -2.85 0.67 1.07
N ALA A 50 -3.56 1.78 1.17
CA ALA A 50 -4.86 1.81 1.86
C ALA A 50 -5.87 0.88 1.17
N ASP A 51 -5.93 0.88 -0.16
CA ASP A 51 -6.79 -0.02 -0.93
C ASP A 51 -6.43 -1.49 -0.72
N LEU A 52 -5.14 -1.81 -0.70
CA LEU A 52 -4.66 -3.14 -0.38
C LEU A 52 -5.10 -3.56 1.03
N LEU A 53 -4.87 -2.72 2.04
CA LEU A 53 -5.25 -3.01 3.43
C LEU A 53 -6.75 -3.25 3.58
N VAL A 54 -7.57 -2.41 2.94
CA VAL A 54 -9.03 -2.56 2.92
C VAL A 54 -9.44 -3.86 2.23
N SER A 55 -8.83 -4.18 1.09
CA SER A 55 -9.08 -5.42 0.35
C SER A 55 -8.70 -6.65 1.17
N LEU A 56 -7.56 -6.64 1.86
CA LEU A 56 -7.13 -7.72 2.76
C LEU A 56 -8.09 -7.92 3.92
N ALA A 57 -8.54 -6.82 4.55
CA ALA A 57 -9.49 -6.86 5.65
C ALA A 57 -10.83 -7.50 5.24
N LEU A 58 -11.25 -7.29 3.99
CA LEU A 58 -12.56 -7.71 3.46
C LEU A 58 -12.51 -9.00 2.64
N SER A 59 -11.31 -9.50 2.32
CA SER A 59 -11.07 -10.72 1.53
C SER A 59 -11.71 -12.00 2.10
N GLY A 60 -12.12 -12.01 3.38
CA GLY A 60 -12.60 -13.21 4.05
C GLY A 60 -11.51 -14.24 4.34
N ALA A 61 -10.23 -13.89 4.11
CA ALA A 61 -9.08 -14.73 4.39
C ALA A 61 -9.05 -15.27 5.84
N PRO A 62 -8.51 -16.48 6.09
CA PRO A 62 -8.32 -16.99 7.44
C PRO A 62 -7.39 -16.10 8.28
N ARG A 63 -7.55 -16.14 9.60
CA ARG A 63 -6.57 -15.58 10.55
C ARG A 63 -5.26 -16.38 10.47
N GLY A 64 -4.14 -15.70 10.66
CA GLY A 64 -2.80 -16.25 10.54
C GLY A 64 -2.22 -16.23 9.12
N GLN A 65 -3.00 -15.80 8.13
CA GLN A 65 -2.50 -15.61 6.78
C GLN A 65 -1.64 -14.34 6.70
N HIS A 66 -0.58 -14.42 5.90
CA HIS A 66 0.31 -13.30 5.61
C HIS A 66 0.39 -13.05 4.10
N TRP A 67 0.73 -11.82 3.73
CA TRP A 67 0.91 -11.36 2.37
C TRP A 67 2.25 -10.65 2.24
N HIS A 68 2.99 -11.01 1.20
CA HIS A 68 4.21 -10.36 0.75
C HIS A 68 3.80 -9.23 -0.19
N ILE A 69 4.09 -7.98 0.20
CA ILE A 69 3.69 -6.80 -0.55
C ILE A 69 4.71 -6.48 -1.66
N ASP A 70 5.94 -6.93 -1.46
CA ASP A 70 7.00 -6.99 -2.45
C ASP A 70 6.62 -7.79 -3.71
N ASP A 71 5.78 -8.82 -3.58
CA ASP A 71 5.26 -9.59 -4.72
C ASP A 71 4.20 -8.85 -5.55
N LEU A 72 3.74 -7.68 -5.10
CA LEU A 72 2.62 -6.95 -5.70
C LEU A 72 3.05 -5.72 -6.52
N ASP A 73 4.33 -5.60 -6.87
CA ASP A 73 4.93 -4.42 -7.55
C ASP A 73 4.64 -3.09 -6.80
N LEU A 74 4.37 -3.17 -5.50
CA LEU A 74 4.03 -2.02 -4.65
C LEU A 74 5.23 -1.42 -3.93
N MET A 75 6.43 -2.01 -4.09
CA MET A 75 7.64 -1.60 -3.40
C MET A 75 8.55 -0.80 -4.34
N ASP A 76 9.16 0.25 -3.80
CA ASP A 76 10.22 0.99 -4.47
C ASP A 76 11.47 0.11 -4.58
N SER A 77 12.09 0.06 -5.77
CA SER A 77 13.31 -0.70 -6.02
C SER A 77 14.51 -0.24 -5.18
N ASP A 78 14.50 1.02 -4.72
CA ASP A 78 15.55 1.61 -3.89
C ASP A 78 15.27 1.47 -2.38
N SER A 79 14.21 0.76 -1.98
CA SER A 79 13.85 0.53 -0.58
C SER A 79 14.99 -0.16 0.19
N GLN A 80 15.32 0.35 1.39
CA GLN A 80 16.35 -0.25 2.24
C GLN A 80 15.94 -1.61 2.80
N ILE A 81 14.64 -1.81 3.01
CA ILE A 81 14.04 -3.09 3.37
C ILE A 81 13.30 -3.60 2.15
N SER A 82 13.72 -4.75 1.62
CA SER A 82 13.21 -5.33 0.39
C SER A 82 11.88 -6.07 0.55
N GLU A 83 11.49 -6.42 1.78
CA GLU A 83 10.30 -7.23 2.05
C GLU A 83 9.38 -6.54 3.05
N LEU A 84 8.10 -6.42 2.69
CA LEU A 84 7.04 -5.96 3.57
C LEU A 84 5.98 -7.05 3.70
N ILE A 85 5.85 -7.60 4.90
CA ILE A 85 4.92 -8.71 5.17
C ILE A 85 3.77 -8.21 6.05
N LEU A 86 2.54 -8.35 5.56
CA LEU A 86 1.33 -8.05 6.33
C LEU A 86 0.74 -9.34 6.91
N LEU A 87 0.48 -9.38 8.21
CA LEU A 87 -0.14 -10.51 8.90
C LEU A 87 -1.55 -10.14 9.37
N ARG A 88 -2.54 -10.96 8.99
CA ARG A 88 -3.88 -10.87 9.57
C ARG A 88 -3.95 -11.71 10.84
N LYS A 89 -4.18 -11.05 11.98
CA LYS A 89 -4.34 -11.71 13.29
C LYS A 89 -5.78 -12.17 13.54
#